data_AF-A0A958P9K9-F1
#
_entry.id   AF-A0A958P9K9-F1
#
_cell.length_a   1.000
_cell.length_b   1.000
_cell.length_c   1.000
_cell.angle_alpha   90.00
_cell.angle_beta   90.00
_cell.angle_gamma   90.00
#
_symmetry.space_group_name_H-M   'P 1'
#
loop_
_entity.id
_entity.type
_entity.pdbx_description
1 polymer ?
#
loop_
_entity_poly.entity_id
_entity_poly.type
_entity_poly.pdbx_seq_one_letter_code
_entity_poly.pdbx_strand_id
1 'polypeptide(L)'
;MKFYIPLMETRKTWLESVFTSYQETAIPLVANAGDTSSPSFRFADDLGLYWMLPWLGKTFDMSFSQAFLGLYITIVTLAFIISAWGLFRLCSHPWVRGLSILGVGASLYYFLFMVGDVYFFSAAFCFAMAPWVAISLQNDQWRSKFFITVLLSSLAIGFLLTLRRDASISLILLWIMVFILKPQGSFKLRGLSLLVLLSGISIPQFLFQQAIKDRNEYLLSHGVSENQLLDSHPFWHQIYIGLG
;
A
#
# COMPACT_ATOMS: atom_id res chain seq x y z
N MET A 1 17.57 -8.30 18.45
CA MET A 1 17.69 -7.03 17.70
C MET A 1 16.44 -6.20 18.04
N LYS A 2 16.57 -4.94 18.50
CA LYS A 2 15.39 -4.12 18.81
C LYS A 2 14.73 -3.67 17.49
N PHE A 3 13.44 -3.92 17.34
CA PHE A 3 12.65 -3.32 16.26
C PHE A 3 12.52 -1.83 16.53
N TYR A 4 12.97 -1.00 15.59
CA TYR A 4 12.92 0.47 15.72
C TYR A 4 11.62 1.07 15.21
N ILE A 5 10.86 0.32 14.40
CA ILE A 5 9.55 0.73 13.88
C ILE A 5 8.48 0.03 14.73
N PRO A 6 7.56 0.78 15.38
CA PRO A 6 6.46 0.19 16.12
C PRO A 6 5.64 -0.76 15.24
N LEU A 7 5.39 -1.98 15.72
CA LEU A 7 4.55 -2.98 15.07
C LEU A 7 3.73 -3.67 16.15
N MET A 8 2.43 -3.87 15.92
CA MET A 8 1.60 -4.60 16.87
C MET A 8 2.14 -6.03 17.06
N GLU A 9 2.35 -6.47 18.30
CA GLU A 9 3.00 -7.76 18.57
C GLU A 9 2.24 -8.94 17.93
N THR A 10 0.91 -8.92 17.95
CA THR A 10 0.09 -9.93 17.27
C THR A 10 0.37 -9.99 15.77
N ARG A 11 0.45 -8.83 15.09
CA ARG A 11 0.79 -8.77 13.66
C ARG A 11 2.20 -9.26 13.41
N LYS A 12 3.14 -8.89 14.27
CA LYS A 12 4.54 -9.34 14.19
C LYS A 12 4.63 -10.86 14.24
N THR A 13 4.00 -11.51 15.22
CA THR A 13 3.97 -12.97 15.34
C THR A 13 3.41 -13.64 14.10
N TRP A 14 2.33 -13.10 13.53
CA TRP A 14 1.75 -13.64 12.30
C TRP A 14 2.65 -13.47 11.08
N LEU A 15 3.26 -12.28 10.92
CA LEU A 15 4.20 -12.04 9.82
C LEU A 15 5.43 -12.94 9.94
N GLU A 16 5.97 -13.15 11.15
CA GLU A 16 7.09 -14.06 11.40
C GLU A 16 6.74 -15.53 11.08
N SER A 17 5.54 -15.97 11.44
CA SER A 17 5.04 -17.31 11.13
C SER A 17 4.90 -17.53 9.61
N VAL A 18 4.28 -16.59 8.89
CA VAL A 18 4.18 -16.67 7.42
C VAL A 18 5.56 -16.58 6.77
N PHE A 19 6.42 -15.70 7.28
CA PHE A 19 7.79 -15.55 6.79
C PHE A 19 8.57 -16.87 6.87
N THR A 20 8.50 -17.55 8.02
CA THR A 20 9.18 -18.83 8.24
C THR A 20 8.60 -19.91 7.33
N SER A 21 7.27 -20.02 7.28
CA SER A 21 6.57 -21.02 6.47
C SER A 21 6.84 -20.87 4.97
N TYR A 22 7.02 -19.63 4.49
CA TYR A 22 7.37 -19.37 3.08
C TYR A 22 8.78 -19.85 2.71
N GLN A 23 9.72 -19.80 3.67
CA GLN A 23 11.07 -20.34 3.43
C GLN A 23 11.02 -21.85 3.20
N GLU A 24 10.15 -22.55 3.93
CA GLU A 24 9.97 -24.00 3.84
C GLU A 24 9.14 -24.43 2.62
N THR A 25 8.02 -23.77 2.37
CA THR A 25 7.01 -24.23 1.40
C THR A 25 7.10 -23.51 0.04
N ALA A 26 7.72 -22.33 -0.01
CA ALA A 26 7.63 -21.41 -1.14
C ALA A 26 6.21 -20.92 -1.50
N ILE A 27 5.19 -21.22 -0.68
CA ILE A 27 3.82 -20.79 -0.91
C ILE A 27 3.52 -19.57 -0.04
N PRO A 28 3.18 -18.40 -0.64
CA PRO A 28 2.91 -17.20 0.13
C PRO A 28 1.61 -17.34 0.91
N LEU A 29 1.43 -16.50 1.94
CA LEU A 29 0.18 -16.42 2.70
C LEU A 29 -0.20 -17.71 3.45
N VAL A 30 0.76 -18.59 3.71
CA VAL A 30 0.57 -19.79 4.53
C VAL A 30 1.35 -19.58 5.83
N ALA A 31 0.70 -19.84 6.96
CA ALA A 31 1.32 -19.84 8.27
C ALA A 31 1.29 -21.26 8.84
N ASN A 32 2.37 -21.66 9.53
CA ASN A 32 2.52 -22.92 10.23
C ASN A 32 2.04 -24.13 9.41
N ALA A 33 2.79 -24.49 8.36
CA ALA A 33 2.43 -25.54 7.39
C ALA A 33 2.15 -26.95 7.98
N GLY A 34 2.42 -27.18 9.27
CA GLY A 34 2.17 -28.44 9.98
C GLY A 34 1.00 -28.44 10.97
N ASP A 35 0.35 -27.30 11.22
CA ASP A 35 -0.75 -27.21 12.17
C ASP A 35 -2.09 -26.98 11.46
N THR A 36 -2.80 -28.07 11.15
CA THR A 36 -4.16 -28.02 10.57
C THR A 36 -5.20 -27.40 11.53
N SER A 37 -4.85 -27.23 12.81
CA SER A 37 -5.71 -26.58 13.82
C SER A 37 -5.48 -25.07 13.93
N SER A 38 -4.42 -24.55 13.31
CA SER A 38 -4.25 -23.12 12.99
C SER A 38 -4.62 -22.88 11.54
N PRO A 39 -5.91 -22.98 11.14
CA PRO A 39 -6.29 -22.73 9.76
C PRO A 39 -5.87 -21.30 9.44
N SER A 40 -4.97 -21.16 8.47
CA SER A 40 -4.88 -20.00 7.57
C SER A 40 -5.40 -18.70 8.20
N PHE A 41 -4.52 -17.97 8.91
CA PHE A 41 -4.91 -16.72 9.56
C PHE A 41 -5.71 -15.85 8.59
N ARG A 42 -6.73 -15.17 9.11
CA ARG A 42 -7.56 -14.23 8.35
C ARG A 42 -6.73 -12.99 8.03
N PHE A 43 -5.86 -13.07 7.03
CA PHE A 43 -4.89 -12.05 6.62
C PHE A 43 -5.53 -10.78 6.04
N ALA A 44 -6.85 -10.63 6.12
CA ALA A 44 -7.58 -9.84 5.13
C ALA A 44 -7.26 -8.34 5.15
N ASP A 45 -6.72 -7.81 6.24
CA ASP A 45 -6.44 -6.37 6.31
C ASP A 45 -5.09 -5.99 5.73
N ASP A 46 -4.08 -6.88 5.73
CA ASP A 46 -2.69 -6.53 5.37
C ASP A 46 -2.01 -7.56 4.43
N LEU A 47 -2.78 -8.17 3.51
CA LEU A 47 -2.36 -9.26 2.61
C LEU A 47 -1.01 -8.99 1.92
N GLY A 48 -0.79 -7.76 1.47
CA GLY A 48 0.43 -7.33 0.79
C GLY A 48 1.69 -7.52 1.63
N LEU A 49 1.62 -7.30 2.94
CA LEU A 49 2.77 -7.51 3.82
C LEU A 49 3.10 -8.99 3.99
N TYR A 50 2.07 -9.82 4.15
CA TYR A 50 2.22 -11.28 4.25
C TYR A 50 2.75 -11.92 2.95
N TRP A 51 2.66 -11.21 1.83
CA TRP A 51 3.24 -11.65 0.56
C TRP A 51 4.64 -11.05 0.33
N MET A 52 4.79 -9.74 0.51
CA MET A 52 6.03 -9.02 0.17
C MET A 52 7.19 -9.34 1.11
N LEU A 53 6.95 -9.44 2.42
CA LEU A 53 8.03 -9.67 3.38
C LEU A 53 8.70 -11.04 3.17
N PRO A 54 7.95 -12.16 3.07
CA PRO A 54 8.58 -13.45 2.82
C PRO A 54 9.28 -13.51 1.46
N TRP A 55 8.68 -12.89 0.43
CA TRP A 55 9.29 -12.78 -0.89
C TRP A 55 10.63 -12.04 -0.84
N LEU A 56 10.70 -10.89 -0.16
CA LEU A 56 11.96 -10.15 0.07
C LEU A 56 12.96 -11.00 0.85
N GLY A 57 12.51 -11.64 1.92
CA GLY A 57 13.32 -12.54 2.75
C GLY A 57 14.01 -13.62 1.93
N LYS A 58 13.23 -14.34 1.12
CA LYS A 58 13.72 -15.43 0.28
C LYS A 58 14.60 -14.94 -0.88
N THR A 59 14.22 -13.83 -1.52
CA THR A 59 14.93 -13.31 -2.70
C THR A 59 16.31 -12.74 -2.35
N PHE A 60 16.43 -12.10 -1.18
CA PHE A 60 17.65 -11.41 -0.76
C PHE A 60 18.38 -12.11 0.40
N ASP A 61 17.95 -13.33 0.79
CA ASP A 61 18.47 -14.06 1.95
C ASP A 61 18.49 -13.20 3.23
N MET A 62 17.39 -12.49 3.46
CA MET A 62 17.23 -11.58 4.59
C MET A 62 16.48 -12.27 5.72
N SER A 63 16.84 -11.95 6.97
CA SER A 63 15.98 -12.24 8.13
C SER A 63 14.69 -11.43 8.10
N PHE A 64 13.66 -11.85 8.84
CA PHE A 64 12.39 -11.13 8.96
C PHE A 64 12.60 -9.64 9.32
N SER A 65 13.45 -9.34 10.31
CA SER A 65 13.72 -7.96 10.72
C SER A 65 14.38 -7.12 9.61
N GLN A 66 15.28 -7.71 8.82
CA GLN A 66 15.93 -7.04 7.70
C GLN A 66 14.96 -6.79 6.56
N ALA A 67 14.15 -7.79 6.19
CA ALA A 67 13.13 -7.65 5.15
C ALA A 67 12.09 -6.59 5.54
N PHE A 68 11.64 -6.59 6.80
CA PHE A 68 10.71 -5.60 7.32
C PHE A 68 11.29 -4.18 7.27
N LEU A 69 12.47 -3.98 7.86
CA LEU A 69 13.13 -2.68 7.86
C LEU A 69 13.44 -2.20 6.44
N GLY A 70 13.93 -3.09 5.59
CA GLY A 70 14.25 -2.83 4.19
C GLY A 70 13.04 -2.39 3.39
N LEU A 71 11.90 -3.07 3.53
CA LEU A 71 10.64 -2.70 2.88
C LEU A 71 10.21 -1.28 3.28
N TYR A 72 10.19 -1.00 4.57
CA TYR A 72 9.70 0.27 5.13
C TYR A 72 10.60 1.45 4.75
N ILE A 73 11.92 1.30 4.92
CA ILE A 73 12.89 2.32 4.51
C ILE A 73 12.77 2.57 3.01
N THR A 74 12.71 1.52 2.19
CA THR A 74 12.61 1.67 0.73
C THR A 74 11.38 2.48 0.34
N ILE A 75 10.20 2.16 0.92
CA ILE A 75 8.97 2.88 0.61
C ILE A 75 9.04 4.34 1.04
N VAL A 76 9.56 4.63 2.24
CA VAL A 76 9.73 6.02 2.71
C VAL A 76 10.74 6.78 1.85
N THR A 77 11.86 6.16 1.49
CA THR A 77 12.88 6.78 0.64
C THR A 77 12.33 7.08 -0.76
N LEU A 78 11.62 6.13 -1.38
CA LEU A 78 10.99 6.35 -2.69
C LEU A 78 9.92 7.44 -2.62
N ALA A 79 9.06 7.42 -1.60
CA ALA A 79 8.06 8.46 -1.39
C ALA A 79 8.69 9.84 -1.22
N PHE A 80 9.77 9.93 -0.44
CA PHE A 80 10.52 11.17 -0.25
C PHE A 80 11.12 11.66 -1.57
N ILE A 81 11.80 10.80 -2.34
CA ILE A 81 12.42 11.17 -3.62
C ILE A 81 11.35 11.67 -4.61
N ILE A 82 10.26 10.94 -4.77
CA ILE A 82 9.16 11.30 -5.68
C ILE A 82 8.52 12.62 -5.27
N SER A 83 8.26 12.80 -3.97
CA SER A 83 7.66 14.02 -3.43
C SER A 83 8.60 15.21 -3.54
N ALA A 84 9.87 15.05 -3.14
CA ALA A 84 10.88 16.09 -3.17
C ALA A 84 11.11 16.58 -4.60
N TRP A 85 11.16 15.67 -5.58
CA TRP A 85 11.25 16.04 -6.98
C TRP A 85 10.00 16.79 -7.47
N GLY A 86 8.82 16.32 -7.10
CA GLY A 86 7.58 17.04 -7.41
C GLY A 86 7.56 18.45 -6.79
N LEU A 87 7.91 18.60 -5.52
CA LEU A 87 8.00 19.89 -4.85
C LEU A 87 9.09 20.80 -5.44
N PHE A 88 10.22 20.23 -5.85
CA PHE A 88 11.27 20.96 -6.55
C PHE A 88 10.75 21.62 -7.82
N ARG A 89 9.88 20.91 -8.57
CA ARG A 89 9.26 21.39 -9.81
C ARG A 89 8.06 22.33 -9.55
N LEU A 90 7.32 22.10 -8.48
CA LEU A 90 6.11 22.86 -8.13
C LEU A 90 6.44 24.23 -7.52
N CYS A 91 7.45 24.31 -6.65
CA CYS A 91 7.81 25.52 -5.93
C CYS A 91 8.89 26.31 -6.69
N SER A 92 8.56 27.53 -7.12
CA SER A 92 9.49 28.43 -7.82
C SER A 92 10.55 29.02 -6.89
N HIS A 93 10.15 29.46 -5.70
CA HIS A 93 11.03 30.15 -4.76
C HIS A 93 11.91 29.15 -3.97
N PRO A 94 13.25 29.34 -3.92
CA PRO A 94 14.17 28.36 -3.33
C PRO A 94 13.93 28.11 -1.84
N TRP A 95 13.57 29.15 -1.08
CA TRP A 95 13.27 28.99 0.36
C TRP A 95 12.00 28.18 0.61
N VAL A 96 10.93 28.43 -0.15
CA VAL A 96 9.67 27.68 -0.03
C VAL A 96 9.93 26.23 -0.42
N ARG A 97 10.68 26.01 -1.51
CA ARG A 97 11.09 24.68 -1.96
C ARG A 97 11.86 23.92 -0.89
N GLY A 98 12.89 24.54 -0.30
CA GLY A 98 13.68 23.94 0.77
C GLY A 98 12.81 23.56 1.96
N LEU A 99 11.99 24.48 2.45
CA LEU A 99 11.08 24.24 3.58
C LEU A 99 10.05 23.14 3.29
N SER A 100 9.46 23.11 2.08
CA SER A 100 8.49 22.06 1.72
C SER A 100 9.14 20.68 1.65
N ILE A 101 10.34 20.56 1.05
CA ILE A 101 11.06 19.28 0.97
C ILE A 101 11.45 18.80 2.37
N LEU A 102 11.98 19.70 3.21
CA LEU A 102 12.35 19.40 4.59
C LEU A 102 11.12 19.00 5.42
N GLY A 103 9.99 19.69 5.23
CA GLY A 103 8.71 19.38 5.87
C GLY A 103 8.16 18.00 5.50
N VAL A 104 8.22 17.61 4.22
CA VAL A 104 7.85 16.25 3.78
C VAL A 104 8.79 15.21 4.37
N GLY A 105 10.11 15.44 4.32
CA GLY A 105 11.08 14.51 4.90
C GLY A 105 10.85 14.29 6.40
N ALA A 106 10.67 15.38 7.15
CA ALA A 106 10.38 15.33 8.58
C ALA A 106 9.06 14.60 8.88
N SER A 107 8.01 14.86 8.08
CA SER A 107 6.70 14.23 8.24
C SER A 107 6.75 12.73 7.96
N LEU A 108 7.40 12.31 6.86
CA LEU A 108 7.58 10.89 6.53
C LEU A 108 8.37 10.15 7.61
N TYR A 109 9.44 10.75 8.12
CA TYR A 109 10.21 10.18 9.23
C TYR A 109 9.38 10.09 10.51
N TYR A 110 8.62 11.13 10.84
CA TYR A 110 7.69 11.10 11.98
C TYR A 110 6.68 9.95 11.86
N PHE A 111 6.01 9.81 10.71
CA PHE A 111 5.07 8.70 10.50
C PHE A 111 5.75 7.34 10.60
N LEU A 112 6.96 7.18 10.07
CA LEU A 112 7.69 5.91 10.12
C LEU A 112 8.05 5.50 11.55
N PHE A 113 8.56 6.43 12.37
CA PHE A 113 9.12 6.08 13.68
C PHE A 113 8.18 6.32 14.86
N MET A 114 7.26 7.27 14.76
CA MET A 114 6.34 7.62 15.85
C MET A 114 4.98 6.93 15.72
N VAL A 115 4.45 6.84 14.49
CA VAL A 115 3.20 6.13 14.23
C VAL A 115 3.48 4.66 13.94
N GLY A 116 4.45 4.41 13.06
CA GLY A 116 4.88 3.09 12.66
C GLY A 116 3.78 2.28 11.96
N ASP A 117 3.95 0.97 12.08
CA ASP A 117 2.98 -0.04 11.66
C ASP A 117 2.57 0.13 10.19
N VAL A 118 1.30 -0.04 9.86
CA VAL A 118 0.79 -0.02 8.49
C VAL A 118 0.19 1.33 8.08
N TYR A 119 0.12 2.29 9.02
CA TYR A 119 -0.50 3.59 8.79
C TYR A 119 0.39 4.53 7.96
N PHE A 120 1.71 4.35 8.03
CA PHE A 120 2.63 5.19 7.26
C PHE A 120 2.48 5.00 5.74
N PHE A 121 1.96 3.85 5.26
CA PHE A 121 1.76 3.62 3.82
C PHE A 121 0.85 4.68 3.21
N SER A 122 -0.28 4.98 3.86
CA SER A 122 -1.20 6.02 3.39
C SER A 122 -0.50 7.37 3.26
N ALA A 123 0.22 7.79 4.31
CA ALA A 123 0.97 9.03 4.31
C ALA A 123 2.05 9.05 3.21
N ALA A 124 2.86 8.00 3.10
CA ALA A 124 3.96 7.89 2.13
C ALA A 124 3.46 8.08 0.70
N PHE A 125 2.41 7.36 0.31
CA PHE A 125 1.86 7.44 -1.03
C PHE A 125 1.14 8.78 -1.29
N CYS A 126 0.44 9.35 -0.30
CA CYS A 126 -0.13 10.69 -0.41
C CYS A 126 0.95 11.75 -0.63
N PHE A 127 2.01 11.76 0.17
CA PHE A 127 3.13 12.69 0.00
C PHE A 127 3.82 12.51 -1.35
N ALA A 128 4.00 11.27 -1.81
CA ALA A 128 4.55 10.98 -3.12
C ALA A 128 3.68 11.58 -4.24
N MET A 129 2.35 11.42 -4.19
CA MET A 129 1.47 11.79 -5.31
C MET A 129 1.03 13.25 -5.30
N ALA A 130 0.84 13.88 -4.13
CA ALA A 130 0.23 15.21 -4.03
C ALA A 130 0.92 16.31 -4.88
N PRO A 131 2.26 16.44 -4.89
CA PRO A 131 2.92 17.45 -5.72
C PRO A 131 2.69 17.22 -7.23
N TRP A 132 2.64 15.96 -7.68
CA TRP A 132 2.40 15.61 -9.07
C TRP A 132 0.97 15.83 -9.51
N VAL A 133 0.02 15.61 -8.60
CA VAL A 133 -1.37 16.03 -8.78
C VAL A 133 -1.39 17.53 -8.99
N ALA A 134 -0.80 18.34 -8.11
CA ALA A 134 -0.75 19.79 -8.28
C ALA A 134 -0.10 20.24 -9.60
N ILE A 135 1.07 19.69 -9.97
CA ILE A 135 1.76 19.98 -11.24
C ILE A 135 0.89 19.66 -12.45
N SER A 136 0.18 18.53 -12.42
CA SER A 136 -0.68 18.12 -13.53
C SER A 136 -1.82 19.11 -13.78
N LEU A 137 -2.20 19.88 -12.76
CA LEU A 137 -3.28 20.85 -12.84
C LEU A 137 -2.84 22.25 -13.31
N GLN A 138 -1.54 22.57 -13.32
CA GLN A 138 -1.04 23.93 -13.60
C GLN A 138 -0.70 24.24 -15.07
N ASN A 139 -0.51 23.23 -15.93
CA ASN A 139 0.10 23.41 -17.26
C ASN A 139 -0.90 23.43 -18.42
N ASP A 140 -0.55 24.08 -19.54
CA ASP A 140 -1.39 24.06 -20.77
C ASP A 140 -1.56 22.64 -21.36
N GLN A 141 -0.53 21.80 -21.22
CA GLN A 141 -0.58 20.37 -21.54
C GLN A 141 -1.14 19.52 -20.38
N TRP A 142 -2.07 20.06 -19.60
CA TRP A 142 -2.57 19.39 -18.40
C TRP A 142 -3.15 18.01 -18.70
N ARG A 143 -3.79 17.78 -19.85
CA ARG A 143 -4.49 16.51 -20.13
C ARG A 143 -3.56 15.29 -20.08
N SER A 144 -2.44 15.32 -20.80
CA SER A 144 -1.52 14.17 -20.84
C SER A 144 -0.86 13.93 -19.48
N LYS A 145 -0.38 15.00 -18.84
CA LYS A 145 0.21 14.92 -17.49
C LYS A 145 -0.81 14.42 -16.47
N PHE A 146 -2.05 14.88 -16.58
CA PHE A 146 -3.16 14.48 -15.73
C PHE A 146 -3.46 12.99 -15.88
N PHE A 147 -3.58 12.46 -17.10
CA PHE A 147 -3.81 11.03 -17.30
C PHE A 147 -2.67 10.16 -16.78
N ILE A 148 -1.41 10.58 -16.97
CA ILE A 148 -0.26 9.88 -16.39
C ILE A 148 -0.35 9.89 -14.86
N THR A 149 -0.65 11.05 -14.25
CA THR A 149 -0.80 11.14 -12.79
C THR A 149 -1.98 10.31 -12.26
N VAL A 150 -3.12 10.29 -12.96
CA VAL A 150 -4.27 9.43 -12.64
C VAL A 150 -3.86 7.96 -12.70
N LEU A 151 -3.20 7.54 -13.78
CA LEU A 151 -2.74 6.16 -13.94
C LEU A 151 -1.78 5.76 -12.82
N LEU A 152 -0.72 6.55 -12.57
CA LEU A 152 0.24 6.27 -11.50
C LEU A 152 -0.43 6.24 -10.11
N SER A 153 -1.35 7.19 -9.85
CA SER A 153 -2.09 7.20 -8.59
C SER A 153 -3.03 6.01 -8.45
N SER A 154 -3.62 5.54 -9.56
CA SER A 154 -4.53 4.39 -9.54
C SER A 154 -3.80 3.07 -9.29
N LEU A 155 -2.60 2.91 -9.87
CA LEU A 155 -1.70 1.80 -9.55
C LEU A 155 -1.29 1.87 -8.07
N ALA A 156 -0.92 3.05 -7.58
CA ALA A 156 -0.62 3.28 -6.17
C ALA A 156 -1.80 2.93 -5.24
N ILE A 157 -3.03 3.34 -5.59
CA ILE A 157 -4.25 2.97 -4.85
C ILE A 157 -4.42 1.45 -4.86
N GLY A 158 -4.27 0.80 -6.02
CA GLY A 158 -4.37 -0.65 -6.14
C GLY A 158 -3.37 -1.38 -5.23
N PHE A 159 -2.10 -0.94 -5.24
CA PHE A 159 -1.06 -1.48 -4.35
C PHE A 159 -1.34 -1.20 -2.88
N LEU A 160 -1.80 0.01 -2.53
CA LEU A 160 -2.19 0.33 -1.16
C LEU A 160 -3.33 -0.57 -0.68
N LEU A 161 -4.38 -0.77 -1.48
CA LEU A 161 -5.49 -1.66 -1.15
C LEU A 161 -5.02 -3.09 -0.87
N THR A 162 -3.97 -3.55 -1.56
CA THR A 162 -3.37 -4.86 -1.30
C THR A 162 -2.50 -4.86 -0.04
N LEU A 163 -1.69 -3.82 0.19
CA LEU A 163 -0.84 -3.69 1.37
C LEU A 163 -1.64 -3.53 2.65
N ARG A 164 -2.69 -2.70 2.58
CA ARG A 164 -3.66 -2.47 3.63
C ARG A 164 -4.98 -1.94 3.07
N ARG A 165 -6.07 -2.67 3.35
CA ARG A 165 -7.40 -2.39 2.78
C ARG A 165 -7.86 -0.92 2.90
N ASP A 166 -7.55 -0.25 4.00
CA ASP A 166 -7.99 1.12 4.26
C ASP A 166 -6.92 2.19 3.95
N ALA A 167 -5.69 1.80 3.61
CA ALA A 167 -4.60 2.74 3.40
C ALA A 167 -4.79 3.61 2.15
N SER A 168 -5.65 3.21 1.21
CA SER A 168 -5.90 3.98 -0.01
C SER A 168 -6.89 5.14 0.16
N ILE A 169 -7.63 5.20 1.27
CA ILE A 169 -8.73 6.17 1.45
C ILE A 169 -8.23 7.60 1.24
N SER A 170 -7.05 7.95 1.77
CA SER A 170 -6.49 9.29 1.65
C SER A 170 -6.19 9.69 0.19
N LEU A 171 -5.72 8.76 -0.64
CA LEU A 171 -5.53 9.00 -2.08
C LEU A 171 -6.86 9.09 -2.83
N ILE A 172 -7.85 8.28 -2.46
CA ILE A 172 -9.19 8.35 -3.06
C ILE A 172 -9.82 9.71 -2.76
N LEU A 173 -9.75 10.17 -1.50
CA LEU A 173 -10.24 11.48 -1.09
C LEU A 173 -9.53 12.62 -1.84
N LEU A 174 -8.21 12.52 -2.04
CA LEU A 174 -7.46 13.48 -2.86
C LEU A 174 -8.05 13.59 -4.27
N TRP A 175 -8.35 12.46 -4.92
CA TRP A 175 -8.93 12.46 -6.27
C TRP A 175 -10.38 12.95 -6.30
N ILE A 176 -11.19 12.62 -5.29
CA ILE A 176 -12.53 13.19 -5.14
C ILE A 176 -12.45 14.72 -5.06
N MET A 177 -11.55 15.26 -4.23
CA MET A 177 -11.32 16.70 -4.13
C MET A 177 -10.89 17.31 -5.47
N VAL A 178 -9.98 16.66 -6.21
CA VAL A 178 -9.55 17.12 -7.53
C VAL A 178 -10.72 17.18 -8.52
N PHE A 179 -11.59 16.17 -8.53
CA PHE A 179 -12.75 16.13 -9.42
C PHE A 179 -13.83 17.15 -9.06
N ILE A 180 -14.00 17.47 -7.78
CA ILE A 180 -14.93 18.51 -7.30
C ILE A 180 -14.37 19.91 -7.58
N LEU A 181 -13.13 20.17 -7.17
CA LEU A 181 -12.52 21.51 -7.17
C LEU A 181 -12.08 21.98 -8.57
N LYS A 182 -11.83 21.07 -9.51
CA LYS A 182 -11.48 21.41 -10.89
C LYS A 182 -12.56 20.97 -11.89
N PRO A 183 -13.74 21.62 -11.89
CA PRO A 183 -14.85 21.22 -12.76
C PRO A 183 -14.60 21.51 -14.25
N GLN A 184 -13.50 22.16 -14.62
CA GLN A 184 -13.18 22.60 -15.99
C GLN A 184 -12.96 21.45 -17.00
N GLY A 185 -13.01 20.19 -16.57
CA GLY A 185 -13.01 19.03 -17.48
C GLY A 185 -14.40 18.71 -18.01
N SER A 186 -14.50 18.49 -19.33
CA SER A 186 -15.71 17.92 -19.95
C SER A 186 -16.12 16.61 -19.26
N PHE A 187 -17.42 16.29 -19.24
CA PHE A 187 -17.94 15.04 -18.68
C PHE A 187 -17.21 13.81 -19.23
N LYS A 188 -16.87 13.82 -20.53
CA LYS A 188 -16.09 12.77 -21.20
C LYS A 188 -14.71 12.56 -20.56
N LEU A 189 -14.00 13.64 -20.24
CA LEU A 189 -12.68 13.56 -19.63
C LEU A 189 -12.77 12.96 -18.21
N ARG A 190 -13.78 13.35 -17.43
CA ARG A 190 -14.00 12.80 -16.09
C ARG A 190 -14.31 11.30 -16.16
N GLY A 191 -15.20 10.90 -17.08
CA GLY A 191 -15.52 9.50 -17.35
C GLY A 191 -14.28 8.70 -17.73
N LEU A 192 -13.45 9.20 -18.66
CA LEU A 192 -12.21 8.54 -19.04
C LEU A 192 -11.21 8.43 -17.88
N SER A 193 -11.11 9.47 -17.05
CA SER A 193 -10.22 9.47 -15.88
C SER A 193 -10.67 8.47 -14.83
N LEU A 194 -11.98 8.33 -14.61
CA LEU A 194 -12.55 7.30 -13.76
C LEU A 194 -12.26 5.90 -14.31
N LEU A 195 -12.39 5.69 -15.62
CA LEU A 195 -12.04 4.42 -16.26
C LEU A 195 -10.56 4.07 -16.09
N VAL A 196 -9.66 5.04 -16.29
CA VAL A 196 -8.22 4.84 -16.04
C VAL A 196 -7.96 4.52 -14.57
N LEU A 197 -8.64 5.21 -13.65
CA LEU A 197 -8.51 5.00 -12.22
C LEU A 197 -8.98 3.59 -11.83
N LEU A 198 -10.14 3.15 -12.29
CA LEU A 198 -10.64 1.80 -12.02
C LEU A 198 -9.72 0.73 -12.63
N SER A 199 -9.27 0.93 -13.87
CA SER A 199 -8.40 -0.02 -14.56
C SER A 199 -7.05 -0.19 -13.85
N GLY A 200 -6.42 0.90 -13.42
CA GLY A 200 -5.15 0.83 -12.71
C GLY A 200 -5.26 0.23 -11.31
N ILE A 201 -6.40 0.44 -10.62
CA ILE A 201 -6.67 -0.23 -9.33
C ILE A 201 -6.78 -1.74 -9.51
N SER A 202 -7.41 -2.20 -10.59
CA SER A 202 -7.61 -3.63 -10.83
C SER A 202 -6.30 -4.40 -11.07
N ILE A 203 -5.25 -3.76 -11.61
CA ILE A 203 -4.00 -4.45 -11.97
C ILE A 203 -3.33 -5.12 -10.76
N PRO A 204 -2.99 -4.39 -9.66
CA PRO A 204 -2.43 -5.04 -8.47
C PRO A 204 -3.37 -6.08 -7.86
N GLN A 205 -4.68 -5.85 -7.91
CA GLN A 205 -5.67 -6.79 -7.38
C GLN A 205 -5.60 -8.14 -8.10
N PHE A 206 -5.49 -8.16 -9.44
CA PHE A 206 -5.33 -9.41 -10.19
C PHE A 206 -4.05 -10.18 -9.83
N LEU A 207 -2.94 -9.48 -9.59
CA LEU A 207 -1.68 -10.12 -9.17
C LEU A 207 -1.85 -10.83 -7.81
N PHE A 208 -2.54 -10.19 -6.87
CA PHE A 208 -2.77 -10.77 -5.54
C PHE A 208 -3.83 -11.87 -5.54
N GLN A 209 -4.81 -11.83 -6.45
CA GLN A 209 -5.78 -12.92 -6.61
C GLN A 209 -5.11 -14.24 -7.00
N GLN A 210 -4.05 -14.19 -7.82
CA GLN A 210 -3.28 -15.39 -8.14
C GLN A 210 -2.60 -15.96 -6.89
N ALA A 211 -1.96 -15.12 -6.07
CA ALA A 211 -1.33 -15.57 -4.83
C ALA A 211 -2.34 -16.18 -3.83
N ILE A 212 -3.56 -15.63 -3.75
CA ILE A 212 -4.66 -16.20 -2.96
C ILE A 212 -5.08 -17.56 -3.50
N LYS A 213 -5.16 -17.70 -4.82
CA LYS A 213 -5.50 -18.98 -5.47
C LYS A 213 -4.45 -20.04 -5.16
N ASP A 214 -3.17 -19.73 -5.32
CA ASP A 214 -2.06 -20.66 -5.04
C ASP A 214 -2.07 -21.12 -3.57
N ARG A 215 -2.31 -20.18 -2.64
CA ARG A 215 -2.51 -20.47 -1.21
C ARG A 215 -3.68 -21.44 -1.00
N ASN A 216 -4.83 -21.17 -1.60
CA ASN A 216 -6.02 -22.00 -1.41
C ASN A 216 -5.82 -23.42 -1.93
N GLU A 217 -5.24 -23.57 -3.12
CA GLU A 217 -4.92 -24.89 -3.69
C GLU A 217 -3.96 -25.67 -2.77
N TYR A 218 -2.93 -25.02 -2.25
CA TYR A 218 -2.01 -25.62 -1.28
C TYR A 218 -2.76 -26.07 -0.01
N LEU A 219 -3.57 -25.21 0.60
CA LEU A 219 -4.28 -25.53 1.84
C LEU A 219 -5.31 -26.66 1.66
N LEU A 220 -6.05 -26.66 0.55
CA LEU A 220 -6.99 -27.75 0.20
C LEU A 220 -6.25 -29.09 0.07
N SER A 221 -5.08 -29.10 -0.57
CA SER A 221 -4.27 -30.32 -0.71
C SER A 221 -3.72 -30.85 0.62
N HIS A 222 -3.70 -30.02 1.66
CA HIS A 222 -3.28 -30.38 3.03
C HIS A 222 -4.47 -30.59 4.00
N GLY A 223 -5.67 -30.79 3.46
CA GLY A 223 -6.85 -31.19 4.25
C GLY A 223 -7.60 -30.03 4.93
N VAL A 224 -7.28 -28.77 4.63
CA VAL A 224 -8.08 -27.62 5.08
C VAL A 224 -9.40 -27.62 4.30
N SER A 225 -10.52 -27.45 5.01
CA SER A 225 -11.84 -27.42 4.37
C SER A 225 -12.09 -26.08 3.67
N GLU A 226 -12.87 -26.10 2.57
CA GLU A 226 -13.23 -24.88 1.82
C GLU A 226 -13.92 -23.82 2.71
N ASN A 227 -14.73 -24.25 3.68
CA ASN A 227 -15.38 -23.35 4.65
C ASN A 227 -14.40 -22.56 5.52
N GLN A 228 -13.20 -23.11 5.77
CA GLN A 228 -12.14 -22.42 6.53
C GLN A 228 -11.38 -21.40 5.68
N LEU A 229 -11.44 -21.51 4.35
CA LEU A 229 -10.80 -20.59 3.41
C LEU A 229 -11.64 -19.34 3.13
N LEU A 230 -12.94 -19.37 3.47
CA LEU A 230 -13.83 -18.23 3.30
C LEU A 230 -13.46 -17.11 4.28
N ASP A 231 -12.93 -16.01 3.73
CA ASP A 231 -12.65 -14.78 4.46
C ASP A 231 -13.98 -14.15 4.93
N SER A 232 -14.40 -14.52 6.14
CA SER A 232 -15.49 -13.86 6.85
C SER A 232 -14.92 -12.68 7.64
N HIS A 233 -14.57 -11.61 6.93
CA HIS A 233 -14.29 -10.34 7.59
C HIS A 233 -15.60 -9.61 7.85
N PRO A 234 -15.98 -9.36 9.13
CA PRO A 234 -17.18 -8.63 9.41
C PRO A 234 -17.03 -7.20 8.89
N PHE A 235 -17.89 -6.82 7.94
CA PHE A 235 -18.00 -5.48 7.36
C PHE A 235 -17.99 -4.35 8.41
N TRP A 236 -18.41 -4.65 9.64
CA TRP A 236 -18.52 -3.75 10.78
C TRP A 236 -17.21 -3.08 11.23
N HIS A 237 -16.03 -3.64 10.96
CA HIS A 237 -14.77 -2.99 11.39
C HIS A 237 -14.58 -1.60 10.75
N GLN A 238 -15.07 -1.39 9.52
CA GLN A 238 -15.01 -0.08 8.86
C GLN A 238 -15.99 0.93 9.44
N ILE A 239 -17.11 0.49 10.03
CA ILE A 239 -18.11 1.37 10.65
C ILE A 239 -17.58 1.92 11.99
N TYR A 240 -16.87 1.11 12.77
CA TYR A 240 -16.37 1.52 14.10
C TYR A 240 -15.29 2.62 14.03
N ILE A 241 -14.47 2.64 12.98
CA ILE A 241 -13.42 3.66 12.83
C ILE A 241 -14.01 5.02 12.38
N GLY A 242 -15.17 5.01 11.73
CA GLY A 242 -15.86 6.22 11.28
C GLY A 242 -16.74 6.92 12.33
N LEU A 243 -17.00 6.28 13.46
CA LEU A 243 -17.90 6.76 14.53
C LEU A 243 -17.15 7.13 15.82
N GLY A 244 -15.86 7.47 15.72
CA GLY A 244 -14.97 7.79 16.85
C GLY A 244 -15.65 8.52 18.01
#